data_AF-A0A0M8U8T5-F1
#
_entry.id   AF-A0A0M8U8T5-F1
#
_cell.length_a   1.000
_cell.length_b   1.000
_cell.length_c   1.000
_cell.angle_alpha   90.00
_cell.angle_beta   90.00
_cell.angle_gamma   90.00
#
_symmetry.space_group_name_H-M   'P 1'
#
loop_
_entity.id
_entity.type
_entity.pdbx_description
1 polymer ?
#
loop_
_entity_poly.entity_id
_entity_poly.type
_entity_poly.pdbx_seq_one_letter_code
_entity_poly.pdbx_strand_id
1 'polypeptide(L)'
;MSIPDDLLRDLAAMVESEQTNQMSLTVVVNGAVITGRLAPERVWRQRVAEVLRDSDQLGPFAEVFGSPEGTAGQPGGPPSHLHFHVARILQGPVGIPETGGMYRIALDNVSAWTVGDFSYSDK
;
A
#
# COMPACT_ATOMS: atom_id res chain seq x y z
N MET A 1 17.79 -13.62 -3.60
CA MET A 1 16.52 -13.76 -2.86
C MET A 1 16.61 -12.83 -1.67
N SER A 2 15.66 -11.89 -1.55
CA SER A 2 15.53 -11.06 -0.34
C SER A 2 15.12 -11.98 0.80
N ILE A 3 15.76 -11.85 1.96
CA ILE A 3 15.31 -12.56 3.16
C ILE A 3 14.01 -11.88 3.61
N PRO A 4 12.94 -12.63 3.90
CA PRO A 4 11.74 -12.08 4.53
C PRO A 4 12.11 -11.20 5.73
N ASP A 5 11.75 -9.92 5.68
CA ASP A 5 11.93 -9.02 6.82
C ASP A 5 10.77 -9.23 7.79
N ASP A 6 10.99 -10.07 8.81
CA ASP A 6 9.96 -10.39 9.81
C ASP A 6 9.49 -9.15 10.57
N LEU A 7 10.36 -8.15 10.79
CA LEU A 7 9.98 -6.91 11.44
C LEU A 7 9.01 -6.09 10.57
N LEU A 8 9.23 -6.04 9.26
CA LEU A 8 8.30 -5.41 8.33
C LEU A 8 6.97 -6.16 8.24
N ARG A 9 6.98 -7.50 8.32
CA ARG A 9 5.76 -8.31 8.38
C ARG A 9 4.96 -8.04 9.64
N ASP A 10 5.63 -7.99 10.79
CA ASP A 10 4.99 -7.68 12.08
C ASP A 10 4.38 -6.28 12.07
N LEU A 11 5.07 -5.31 11.47
CA LEU A 11 4.53 -3.97 11.29
C LEU A 11 3.27 -3.98 10.41
N ALA A 12 3.29 -4.70 9.30
CA ALA A 12 2.11 -4.86 8.44
C ALA A 12 0.96 -5.54 9.18
N ALA A 13 1.25 -6.56 9.99
CA ALA A 13 0.25 -7.28 10.77
C ALA A 13 -0.39 -6.37 11.84
N MET A 14 0.41 -5.51 12.47
CA MET A 14 -0.07 -4.52 13.44
C MET A 14 -0.98 -3.47 12.79
N VAL A 15 -0.65 -3.01 11.58
CA VAL A 15 -1.53 -2.10 10.82
C VAL A 15 -2.88 -2.77 10.53
N GLU A 16 -2.88 -4.04 10.14
CA GLU A 16 -4.11 -4.80 9.93
C GLU A 16 -4.89 -5.03 11.23
N SER A 17 -4.24 -5.33 12.36
CA SER A 17 -4.93 -5.58 13.63
C SER A 17 -5.53 -4.31 14.26
N GLU A 18 -4.76 -3.22 14.27
CA GLU A 18 -5.16 -1.95 14.88
C GLU A 18 -6.11 -1.13 14.00
N GLN A 19 -6.29 -1.54 12.73
CA GLN A 19 -7.10 -0.81 11.74
C GLN A 19 -6.69 0.67 11.59
N THR A 20 -5.39 0.97 11.72
CA THR A 20 -4.84 2.34 11.70
C THR A 20 -4.22 2.70 10.35
N ASN A 21 -4.28 3.98 9.97
CA ASN A 21 -3.63 4.52 8.77
C ASN A 21 -2.60 5.62 9.07
N GLN A 22 -2.10 5.65 10.30
CA GLN A 22 -1.16 6.68 10.78
C GLN A 22 0.31 6.36 10.50
N MET A 23 0.61 5.11 10.13
CA MET A 23 1.99 4.66 9.95
C MET A 23 2.56 5.14 8.61
N SER A 24 3.30 6.25 8.63
CA SER A 24 4.11 6.66 7.48
C SER A 24 5.31 5.75 7.31
N LEU A 25 5.51 5.25 6.10
CA LEU A 25 6.57 4.33 5.75
C LEU A 25 7.17 4.75 4.40
N THR A 26 8.47 4.56 4.26
CA THR A 26 9.14 4.61 2.97
C THR A 26 9.78 3.28 2.67
N VAL A 27 9.58 2.76 1.47
CA VAL A 27 10.11 1.47 1.02
C VAL A 27 10.92 1.63 -0.26
N VAL A 28 11.94 0.78 -0.41
CA VAL A 28 12.69 0.59 -1.64
C VAL A 28 12.29 -0.74 -2.25
N VAL A 29 11.66 -0.69 -3.42
CA VAL A 29 11.15 -1.87 -4.14
C VAL A 29 11.51 -1.76 -5.61
N ASN A 30 12.16 -2.79 -6.16
CA ASN A 30 12.52 -2.88 -7.59
C ASN A 30 13.19 -1.60 -8.15
N GLY A 31 14.04 -0.94 -7.36
CA GLY A 31 14.73 0.29 -7.75
C GLY A 31 13.90 1.57 -7.67
N ALA A 32 12.68 1.52 -7.12
CA ALA A 32 11.86 2.68 -6.80
C ALA A 32 11.81 2.94 -5.28
N VAL A 33 11.81 4.21 -4.90
CA VAL A 33 11.60 4.68 -3.53
C VAL A 33 10.17 5.22 -3.43
N ILE A 34 9.33 4.53 -2.65
CA ILE A 34 7.91 4.86 -2.47
C ILE A 34 7.69 5.28 -1.02
N THR A 35 7.13 6.47 -0.80
CA THR A 35 6.72 6.98 0.51
C THR A 35 5.22 7.10 0.59
N GLY A 36 4.65 6.92 1.77
CA GLY A 36 3.24 7.20 2.04
C GLY A 36 2.78 6.58 3.36
N ARG A 37 1.46 6.49 3.55
CA ARG A 37 0.89 5.91 4.76
C ARG A 37 0.42 4.49 4.52
N LEU A 38 0.85 3.56 5.36
CA LEU A 38 0.27 2.22 5.39
C LEU A 38 -1.18 2.31 5.84
N ALA A 39 -2.03 1.49 5.23
CA ALA A 39 -3.43 1.33 5.57
C ALA A 39 -3.78 -0.16 5.64
N PRO A 40 -4.81 -0.54 6.40
CA PRO A 40 -5.34 -1.90 6.36
C PRO A 40 -5.87 -2.21 4.95
N GLU A 41 -5.75 -3.46 4.50
CA GLU A 41 -6.20 -3.89 3.17
C GLU A 41 -7.66 -3.52 2.93
N ARG A 42 -8.53 -3.73 3.94
CA ARG A 42 -9.95 -3.40 3.86
C ARG A 42 -10.17 -1.91 3.55
N VAL A 43 -9.44 -1.03 4.24
CA VAL A 43 -9.53 0.42 4.05
C VAL A 43 -8.98 0.81 2.68
N TRP A 44 -7.84 0.23 2.28
CA TRP A 44 -7.25 0.46 0.97
C TRP A 44 -8.21 0.05 -0.16
N ARG A 45 -8.79 -1.16 -0.10
CA ARG A 45 -9.76 -1.65 -1.08
C ARG A 45 -10.99 -0.75 -1.14
N GLN A 46 -11.52 -0.31 0.00
CA GLN A 46 -12.63 0.63 0.03
C GLN A 46 -12.32 1.93 -0.73
N ARG A 47 -11.13 2.51 -0.53
CA ARG A 47 -10.73 3.74 -1.23
C ARG A 47 -10.53 3.52 -2.73
N VAL A 48 -9.95 2.39 -3.14
CA VAL A 48 -9.87 2.05 -4.57
C VAL A 48 -11.27 1.92 -5.17
N ALA A 49 -12.20 1.25 -4.47
CA ALA A 49 -13.58 1.10 -4.93
C ALA A 49 -14.30 2.45 -5.09
N GLU A 50 -14.04 3.42 -4.21
CA GLU A 50 -14.59 4.79 -4.31
C GLU A 50 -14.09 5.49 -5.57
N VAL A 51 -12.77 5.46 -5.84
CA VAL A 51 -12.20 6.06 -7.05
C VAL A 51 -12.74 5.41 -8.33
N LEU A 52 -12.92 4.08 -8.32
CA LEU A 52 -13.46 3.36 -9.49
C LEU A 52 -14.93 3.68 -9.72
N ARG A 53 -15.74 3.80 -8.67
CA ARG A 53 -17.17 4.14 -8.76
C ARG A 53 -17.44 5.48 -9.43
N ASP A 54 -16.54 6.44 -9.23
CA ASP A 54 -16.67 7.78 -9.78
C ASP A 54 -16.28 7.86 -11.27
N SER A 55 -15.90 6.74 -11.89
CA SER A 55 -15.53 6.67 -13.31
C SER A 55 -16.64 6.07 -14.16
N ASP A 56 -17.04 6.78 -15.23
CA ASP A 56 -18.03 6.33 -16.21
C ASP A 56 -17.66 5.00 -16.90
N GLN A 57 -16.35 4.73 -17.04
CA GLN A 57 -15.85 3.53 -17.72
C GLN A 57 -15.45 2.42 -16.74
N LEU A 58 -15.02 2.79 -15.52
CA LEU A 58 -14.42 1.84 -14.57
C LEU A 58 -15.35 1.47 -13.40
N GLY A 59 -16.51 2.11 -13.27
CA GLY A 59 -17.50 1.83 -12.22
C GLY A 59 -17.79 0.34 -11.97
N PRO A 60 -17.99 -0.50 -13.00
CA PRO A 60 -18.26 -1.93 -12.82
C PRO A 60 -17.15 -2.71 -12.09
N PHE A 61 -15.89 -2.23 -12.12
CA PHE A 61 -14.78 -2.91 -11.43
C PHE A 61 -14.75 -2.66 -9.92
N ALA A 62 -15.49 -1.68 -9.42
CA ALA A 62 -15.46 -1.33 -7.99
C ALA A 62 -15.96 -2.45 -7.08
N GLU A 63 -16.87 -3.31 -7.56
CA GLU A 63 -17.41 -4.44 -6.80
C GLU A 63 -16.32 -5.44 -6.39
N VAL A 64 -15.30 -5.64 -7.24
CA VAL A 64 -14.15 -6.52 -6.96
C VAL A 64 -13.40 -6.09 -5.68
N PHE A 65 -13.42 -4.79 -5.36
CA PHE A 65 -12.79 -4.23 -4.18
C PHE A 65 -13.77 -4.14 -2.98
N GLY A 66 -15.07 -4.23 -3.21
CA GLY A 66 -16.11 -4.19 -2.18
C GLY A 66 -16.39 -5.53 -1.49
N SER A 67 -16.14 -6.67 -2.14
CA SER A 67 -16.48 -7.98 -1.59
C SER A 67 -15.56 -8.38 -0.42
N PRO A 68 -16.10 -8.63 0.79
CA PRO A 68 -15.32 -9.03 1.96
C PRO A 68 -14.78 -10.47 1.88
N GLU A 69 -15.37 -11.34 1.05
CA GLU A 69 -15.10 -12.78 1.06
C GLU A 69 -14.14 -13.28 -0.03
N GLY A 70 -13.78 -12.46 -1.02
CA GLY A 70 -13.13 -12.95 -2.24
C GLY A 70 -11.60 -13.02 -2.23
N THR A 71 -10.92 -12.17 -1.47
CA THR A 71 -9.46 -12.00 -1.60
C THR A 71 -8.74 -11.45 -0.37
N ALA A 72 -9.43 -11.12 0.72
CA ALA A 72 -8.74 -10.91 1.99
C ALA A 72 -8.00 -12.22 2.27
N GLY A 73 -6.67 -12.17 2.43
CA GLY A 73 -5.91 -13.34 2.88
C GLY A 73 -6.69 -14.00 4.00
N GLN A 74 -6.84 -15.33 3.96
CA GLN A 74 -7.64 -16.11 4.90
C GLN A 74 -7.61 -15.44 6.28
N PRO A 75 -8.75 -15.10 6.90
CA PRO A 75 -8.74 -14.42 8.18
C PRO A 75 -7.86 -15.22 9.16
N GLY A 76 -6.65 -14.70 9.44
CA GLY A 76 -5.62 -15.37 10.22
C GLY A 76 -4.26 -15.65 9.55
N GLY A 77 -4.10 -15.41 8.24
CA GLY A 77 -2.80 -15.54 7.55
C GLY A 77 -1.90 -14.29 7.72
N PRO A 78 -0.56 -14.43 7.72
CA PRO A 78 0.34 -13.28 7.76
C PRO A 78 0.15 -12.41 6.50
N PRO A 79 0.25 -11.07 6.62
CA PRO A 79 0.11 -10.18 5.48
C PRO A 79 1.19 -10.50 4.42
N SER A 80 0.78 -10.49 3.16
CA SER A 80 1.64 -10.71 2.00
C SER A 80 2.00 -9.41 1.27
N HIS A 81 1.22 -8.35 1.50
CA HIS A 81 1.36 -7.06 0.82
C HIS A 81 1.26 -5.91 1.82
N LEU A 82 1.99 -4.83 1.50
CA LEU A 82 1.79 -3.51 2.07
C LEU A 82 0.80 -2.74 1.21
N HIS A 83 -0.13 -2.03 1.85
CA HIS A 83 -1.13 -1.20 1.19
C HIS A 83 -0.87 0.26 1.55
N PHE A 84 -0.44 1.05 0.57
CA PHE A 84 -0.13 2.46 0.74
C PHE A 84 -1.27 3.35 0.27
N HIS A 85 -1.54 4.38 1.06
CA HIS A 85 -2.48 5.46 0.81
C HIS A 85 -1.72 6.77 0.61
N VAL A 86 -2.12 7.57 -0.39
CA VAL A 86 -1.43 8.81 -0.82
C VAL A 86 0.05 8.58 -1.16
N ALA A 87 0.37 7.43 -1.76
CA ALA A 87 1.76 7.07 -2.02
C ALA A 87 2.37 7.99 -3.08
N ARG A 88 3.64 8.33 -2.91
CA ARG A 88 4.45 9.11 -3.87
C ARG A 88 5.74 8.37 -4.17
N ILE A 89 6.21 8.48 -5.40
CA ILE A 89 7.55 8.03 -5.78
C ILE A 89 8.51 9.20 -5.64
N LEU A 90 9.58 8.98 -4.88
CA LEU A 90 10.64 9.98 -4.69
C LEU A 90 11.77 9.80 -5.72
N GLN A 91 11.98 8.57 -6.17
CA GLN A 91 13.02 8.20 -7.13
C GLN A 91 12.67 6.86 -7.76
N GLY A 92 12.97 6.69 -9.05
CA GLY A 92 12.83 5.43 -9.77
C GLY A 92 12.17 5.58 -11.14
N PRO A 93 12.22 4.54 -11.99
CA PRO A 93 11.69 4.59 -13.36
C PRO A 93 10.16 4.42 -13.43
N VAL A 94 9.49 4.20 -12.30
CA VAL A 94 8.06 3.89 -12.24
C VAL A 94 7.27 5.19 -12.27
N GLY A 95 6.33 5.32 -13.21
CA GLY A 95 5.37 6.43 -13.24
C GLY A 95 4.22 6.22 -12.24
N ILE A 96 3.82 7.27 -11.55
CA ILE A 96 2.62 7.31 -10.70
C ILE A 96 1.60 8.32 -11.23
N PRO A 97 0.31 8.14 -10.96
CA PRO A 97 -0.64 9.25 -11.03
C PRO A 97 -0.19 10.41 -10.12
N GLU A 98 -0.20 11.65 -10.64
CA GLU A 98 0.32 12.85 -9.95
C GLU A 98 -0.39 13.16 -8.61
N THR A 99 -1.61 12.67 -8.43
CA THR A 99 -2.44 12.91 -7.24
C THR A 99 -2.04 12.07 -6.03
N GLY A 100 -1.02 11.22 -6.17
CA GLY A 100 -0.68 10.18 -5.19
C GLY A 100 -1.52 8.93 -5.42
N GLY A 101 -0.87 7.77 -5.34
CA GLY A 101 -1.49 6.50 -5.72
C GLY A 101 -1.88 5.62 -4.55
N MET A 102 -2.85 4.74 -4.81
CA MET A 102 -3.13 3.57 -3.97
C MET A 102 -2.19 2.46 -4.41
N TYR A 103 -1.16 2.15 -3.61
CA TYR A 103 -0.15 1.16 -3.97
C TYR A 103 -0.35 -0.13 -3.19
N ARG A 104 -0.19 -1.26 -3.86
CA ARG A 104 -0.13 -2.60 -3.26
C ARG A 104 1.23 -3.21 -3.58
N ILE A 105 2.06 -3.39 -2.57
CA ILE A 105 3.48 -3.80 -2.72
C ILE A 105 3.67 -5.15 -2.04
N ALA A 106 4.16 -6.14 -2.78
CA ALA A 106 4.51 -7.43 -2.19
C ALA A 106 5.67 -7.27 -1.19
N LEU A 107 5.50 -7.79 0.03
CA LEU A 107 6.50 -7.69 1.09
C LEU A 107 7.85 -8.29 0.67
N ASP A 108 7.82 -9.40 -0.07
CA ASP A 108 9.02 -10.12 -0.53
C ASP A 108 9.90 -9.32 -1.50
N ASN A 109 9.34 -8.27 -2.10
CA ASN A 109 10.05 -7.39 -3.04
C ASN A 109 10.63 -6.13 -2.37
N VAL A 110 10.36 -5.93 -1.07
CA VAL A 110 10.94 -4.81 -0.32
C VAL A 110 12.40 -5.14 0.00
N SER A 111 13.29 -4.27 -0.47
CA SER A 111 14.74 -4.42 -0.30
C SER A 111 15.31 -3.57 0.84
N ALA A 112 14.63 -2.48 1.20
CA ALA A 112 14.92 -1.63 2.34
C ALA A 112 13.68 -0.82 2.72
N TRP A 113 13.59 -0.36 3.96
CA TRP A 113 12.51 0.51 4.42
C TRP A 113 12.95 1.40 5.59
N THR A 114 12.19 2.46 5.83
CA THR A 114 12.34 3.35 6.99
C THR A 114 10.97 3.89 7.41
N VAL A 115 10.81 4.17 8.70
CA VAL A 115 9.63 4.87 9.24
C VAL A 115 9.70 6.36 8.89
N GLY A 116 8.53 6.95 8.61
CA GLY A 116 8.37 8.37 8.29
C GLY A 116 8.01 8.63 6.83
N ASP A 117 7.47 9.81 6.58
CA ASP A 117 7.29 10.35 5.24
C ASP A 117 8.50 11.21 4.87
N PHE A 118 9.01 11.03 3.65
CA PHE A 118 9.93 12.01 3.08
C PHE A 118 9.13 13.06 2.32
N SER A 119 9.39 14.32 2.67
CA SER A 119 9.10 15.45 1.81
C SER A 119 10.44 16.02 1.33
N TYR A 120 10.58 16.21 0.01
CA TYR A 120 11.52 17.21 -0.46
C TYR A 120 10.94 18.56 -0.05
N SER A 121 11.62 19.30 0.81
CA SER A 121 11.37 20.73 0.90
C SER A 121 11.94 21.30 -0.39
N ASP A 122 11.07 21.71 -1.33
CA ASP A 122 11.53 22.56 -2.42
C ASP A 122 12.12 23.83 -1.78
N LYS A 123 13.44 23.94 -1.82
CA LYS A 123 14.18 25.17 -1.57
C LYS A 123 14.70 25.67 -2.90
#